data_AF-A0A2N2G823-F1
#
_entry.id   AF-A0A2N2G823-F1
#
_cell.length_a   1.000
_cell.length_b   1.000
_cell.length_c   1.000
_cell.angle_alpha   90.00
_cell.angle_beta   90.00
_cell.angle_gamma   90.00
#
_symmetry.space_group_name_H-M   'P 1'
#
loop_
_entity.id
_entity.type
_entity.pdbx_description
1 polymer ?
#
loop_
_entity_poly.entity_id
_entity_poly.type
_entity_poly.pdbx_seq_one_letter_code
_entity_poly.pdbx_strand_id
1 'polypeptide(L)'
;MKNTAISLYLDLMKKTLSFTLWPEPGIPLETFNYKRSAAKRYFTHNLTKILRRFKLQIVEIANYKEKDREEGIIWPMYAETMIGLKRLDNIQYCIEEVLRNKIEGDLIETGVWRGGACIFMKAVLSAYEENERTVFVADSFEGLPKPDATNFPADRGDSHHTEKFLAVSQENVEANFRRYNLLDSKVVFLKGWFKDTLPHAPITKLSILRLDGDMYGSTMDALIH
;
A
#
# COMPACT_ATOMS: atom_id res chain seq x y z
N MET A 1 3.72 15.44 28.11
CA MET A 1 4.89 14.75 27.53
C MET A 1 4.34 13.63 26.66
N LYS A 2 4.55 13.65 25.33
CA LYS A 2 4.17 12.50 24.49
C LYS A 2 4.86 11.27 25.09
N ASN A 3 4.12 10.17 25.28
CA ASN A 3 4.68 8.93 25.82
C ASN A 3 5.86 8.52 24.94
N THR A 4 7.09 8.58 25.47
CA THR A 4 8.33 8.38 24.72
C THR A 4 8.35 7.01 24.03
N ALA A 5 7.76 5.98 24.63
CA ALA A 5 7.69 4.64 24.05
C ALA A 5 6.79 4.59 22.80
N ILE A 6 5.60 5.19 22.86
CA ILE A 6 4.68 5.29 21.71
C ILE A 6 5.37 6.03 20.56
N SER A 7 6.02 7.16 20.85
CA SER A 7 6.72 7.94 19.84
C SER A 7 7.85 7.16 19.17
N LEU A 8 8.63 6.40 19.93
CA LEU A 8 9.70 5.55 19.39
C LEU A 8 9.16 4.40 18.54
N TYR A 9 8.10 3.75 19.00
CA TYR A 9 7.44 2.68 18.26
C TYR A 9 6.89 3.16 16.92
N LEU A 10 6.12 4.26 16.91
CA LEU A 10 5.52 4.77 15.69
C LEU A 10 6.56 5.32 14.70
N ASP A 11 7.63 5.96 15.18
CA ASP A 11 8.76 6.36 14.32
C ASP A 11 9.43 5.15 13.66
N LEU A 12 9.72 4.11 14.45
CA LEU A 12 10.32 2.87 13.93
C LEU A 12 9.40 2.18 12.92
N MET A 13 8.09 2.12 13.19
CA MET A 13 7.10 1.54 12.29
C MET A 13 7.08 2.25 10.94
N LYS A 14 7.04 3.60 10.93
CA LYS A 14 7.09 4.37 9.67
C LYS A 14 8.33 4.03 8.86
N LYS A 15 9.50 4.09 9.50
CA LYS A 15 10.79 3.84 8.83
C LYS A 15 10.94 2.39 8.33
N THR A 16 10.35 1.44 9.06
CA THR A 16 10.34 0.03 8.68
C THR A 16 9.45 -0.20 7.46
N LEU A 17 8.19 0.27 7.52
CA LEU A 17 7.18 0.07 6.47
C LEU A 17 7.54 0.78 5.17
N SER A 18 8.21 1.93 5.25
CA SER A 18 8.73 2.66 4.09
C SER A 18 10.11 2.18 3.67
N PHE A 19 10.75 1.25 4.40
CA PHE A 19 12.10 0.75 4.17
C PHE A 19 13.18 1.86 4.17
N THR A 20 13.03 2.93 4.96
CA THR A 20 14.03 4.02 5.07
C THR A 20 15.20 3.68 5.98
N LEU A 21 15.09 2.63 6.81
CA LEU A 21 16.20 2.13 7.63
C LEU A 21 17.33 1.48 6.81
N TRP A 22 17.08 1.19 5.53
CA TRP A 22 17.98 0.44 4.67
C TRP A 22 18.15 1.10 3.29
N PRO A 23 19.30 0.92 2.63
CA PRO A 23 19.46 1.34 1.23
C PRO A 23 18.47 0.58 0.32
N GLU A 24 18.00 1.22 -0.76
CA GLU A 24 17.17 0.51 -1.74
C GLU A 24 17.96 -0.69 -2.31
N PRO A 25 17.39 -1.90 -2.33
CA PRO A 25 17.99 -3.01 -3.05
C PRO A 25 18.06 -2.73 -4.56
N GLY A 26 18.92 -3.44 -5.26
CA GLY A 26 18.86 -3.45 -6.72
C GLY A 26 17.53 -4.00 -7.22
N ILE A 27 17.04 -3.47 -8.33
CA ILE A 27 15.77 -3.86 -8.96
C ILE A 27 16.03 -5.12 -9.79
N PRO A 28 15.45 -6.30 -9.47
CA PRO A 28 15.62 -7.50 -10.29
C PRO A 28 15.24 -7.24 -11.74
N LEU A 29 16.05 -7.73 -12.67
CA LEU A 29 15.87 -7.50 -14.12
C LEU A 29 14.50 -8.00 -14.63
N GLU A 30 13.92 -8.98 -13.95
CA GLU A 30 12.62 -9.56 -14.22
C GLU A 30 11.43 -8.67 -13.80
N THR A 31 11.62 -7.70 -12.90
CA THR A 31 10.53 -6.93 -12.24
C THR A 31 9.61 -6.28 -13.26
N PHE A 32 10.19 -5.50 -14.19
CA PHE A 32 9.45 -4.79 -15.24
C PHE A 32 9.60 -5.44 -16.61
N ASN A 33 9.90 -6.74 -16.64
CA ASN A 33 10.18 -7.48 -17.88
C ASN A 33 8.96 -7.57 -18.81
N TYR A 34 7.75 -7.39 -18.27
CA TYR A 34 6.52 -7.29 -19.06
C TYR A 34 6.49 -6.07 -20.00
N LYS A 35 7.25 -5.01 -19.69
CA LYS A 35 7.41 -3.82 -20.55
C LYS A 35 8.36 -4.04 -21.73
N ARG A 36 9.13 -5.14 -21.73
CA ARG A 36 10.15 -5.42 -22.76
C ARG A 36 9.55 -6.18 -23.95
N SER A 37 10.20 -6.06 -25.12
CA SER A 37 9.83 -6.83 -26.32
C SER A 37 9.88 -8.34 -26.05
N ALA A 38 9.09 -9.12 -26.80
CA ALA A 38 8.98 -10.57 -26.59
C ALA A 38 10.34 -11.29 -26.61
N ALA A 39 11.23 -10.92 -27.53
CA ALA A 39 12.57 -11.47 -27.63
C ALA A 39 13.43 -11.15 -26.39
N LYS A 40 13.44 -9.88 -25.93
CA LYS A 40 14.17 -9.47 -24.73
C LYS A 40 13.61 -10.17 -23.49
N ARG A 41 12.28 -10.26 -23.36
CA ARG A 41 11.59 -10.94 -22.26
C ARG A 41 11.92 -12.43 -22.19
N TYR A 42 11.95 -13.11 -23.34
CA TYR A 42 12.35 -14.51 -23.42
C TYR A 42 13.81 -14.70 -23.01
N PHE A 43 14.72 -13.87 -23.51
CA PHE A 43 16.14 -13.92 -23.16
C PHE A 43 16.38 -13.70 -21.66
N THR A 44 15.83 -12.63 -21.09
CA THR A 44 16.00 -12.31 -19.66
C THR A 44 15.40 -13.38 -18.76
N HIS A 45 14.24 -13.95 -19.12
CA HIS A 45 13.64 -15.04 -18.37
C HIS A 45 14.54 -16.28 -18.34
N ASN A 46 15.09 -16.69 -19.48
CA ASN A 46 15.97 -17.86 -19.54
C ASN A 46 17.30 -17.61 -18.80
N LEU A 47 17.89 -16.42 -18.96
CA LEU A 47 19.10 -16.03 -18.25
C LEU A 47 18.91 -16.05 -16.73
N THR A 48 17.88 -15.38 -16.22
CA THR A 48 17.57 -15.35 -14.79
C THR A 48 17.26 -16.73 -14.23
N LYS A 49 16.56 -17.59 -14.99
CA LYS A 49 16.31 -19.00 -14.61
C LYS A 49 17.59 -19.81 -14.43
N ILE A 50 18.58 -19.62 -15.30
CA ILE A 50 19.89 -20.28 -15.18
C ILE A 50 20.62 -19.75 -13.93
N LEU A 51 20.70 -18.44 -13.75
CA LEU A 51 21.40 -17.82 -12.63
C LEU A 51 20.84 -18.21 -11.26
N ARG A 52 19.51 -18.36 -11.15
CA ARG A 52 18.86 -18.83 -9.92
C ARG A 52 19.33 -20.23 -9.50
N ARG A 53 19.68 -21.12 -10.43
CA ARG A 53 20.26 -22.44 -10.10
C ARG A 53 21.59 -22.32 -9.35
N PHE A 54 22.31 -21.22 -9.58
CA PHE A 54 23.57 -20.89 -8.92
C PHE A 54 23.39 -19.90 -7.75
N LYS A 55 22.15 -19.63 -7.31
CA LYS A 55 21.84 -18.61 -6.28
C LYS A 55 22.32 -17.20 -6.64
N LEU A 56 22.36 -16.87 -7.93
CA LEU A 56 22.71 -15.54 -8.44
C LEU A 56 21.49 -14.82 -8.99
N GLN A 57 21.48 -13.49 -8.88
CA GLN A 57 20.45 -12.61 -9.47
C GLN A 57 21.11 -11.39 -10.09
N ILE A 58 20.63 -10.99 -11.28
CA ILE A 58 21.02 -9.73 -11.91
C ILE A 58 20.01 -8.66 -11.50
N VAL A 59 20.55 -7.54 -11.03
CA VAL A 59 19.77 -6.39 -10.62
C VAL A 59 20.24 -5.14 -11.36
N GLU A 60 19.30 -4.24 -11.63
CA GLU A 60 19.58 -2.85 -11.98
C GLU A 60 19.87 -2.07 -10.70
N ILE A 61 20.90 -1.23 -10.72
CA ILE A 61 21.27 -0.43 -9.54
C ILE A 61 20.23 0.68 -9.37
N ALA A 62 19.49 0.64 -8.26
CA ALA A 62 18.57 1.71 -7.88
C ALA A 62 19.37 2.96 -7.50
N ASN A 63 19.15 4.06 -8.23
CA ASN A 63 19.80 5.34 -7.95
C ASN A 63 18.77 6.36 -7.44
N TYR A 64 18.19 6.06 -6.27
CA TYR A 64 17.24 6.95 -5.58
C TYR A 64 17.91 7.69 -4.44
N LYS A 65 17.50 8.93 -4.21
CA LYS A 65 17.90 9.71 -3.05
C LYS A 65 16.98 9.37 -1.88
N GLU A 66 17.48 9.52 -0.66
CA GLU A 66 16.68 9.35 0.56
C GLU A 66 15.39 10.20 0.53
N LYS A 67 15.52 11.45 0.10
CA LYS A 67 14.39 12.36 -0.10
C LYS A 67 13.29 11.80 -1.02
N ASP A 68 13.65 11.05 -2.07
CA ASP A 68 12.67 10.51 -3.01
C ASP A 68 11.73 9.52 -2.29
N ARG A 69 12.25 8.81 -1.29
CA ARG A 69 11.47 7.90 -0.44
C ARG A 69 10.70 8.65 0.65
N GLU A 70 11.27 9.71 1.23
CA GLU A 70 10.56 10.55 2.21
C GLU A 70 9.30 11.20 1.59
N GLU A 71 9.40 11.65 0.35
CA GLU A 71 8.29 12.24 -0.43
C GLU A 71 7.36 11.16 -1.02
N GLY A 72 7.81 9.90 -1.09
CA GLY A 72 7.07 8.76 -1.64
C GLY A 72 6.86 8.86 -3.16
N ILE A 73 7.88 9.30 -3.89
CA ILE A 73 7.85 9.44 -5.35
C ILE A 73 8.51 8.27 -6.09
N ILE A 74 8.80 7.18 -5.39
CA ILE A 74 9.40 5.96 -5.93
C ILE A 74 8.50 4.75 -5.72
N TRP A 75 8.74 3.69 -6.49
CA TRP A 75 8.16 2.36 -6.27
C TRP A 75 9.18 1.48 -5.54
N PRO A 76 9.09 1.36 -4.20
CA PRO A 76 10.10 0.66 -3.42
C PRO A 76 9.99 -0.85 -3.58
N MET A 77 11.12 -1.52 -3.77
CA MET A 77 11.15 -2.93 -4.09
C MET A 77 10.71 -3.80 -2.93
N TYR A 78 11.15 -3.48 -1.70
CA TYR A 78 10.89 -4.30 -0.51
C TYR A 78 9.97 -3.65 0.53
N ALA A 79 9.73 -2.34 0.46
CA ALA A 79 8.85 -1.66 1.41
C ALA A 79 7.40 -2.14 1.31
N GLU A 80 6.65 -2.10 2.40
CA GLU A 80 5.21 -2.41 2.40
C GLU A 80 4.33 -1.21 2.06
N THR A 81 4.88 0.01 1.98
CA THR A 81 4.17 1.19 1.46
C THR A 81 5.06 2.05 0.56
N MET A 82 4.43 2.70 -0.42
CA MET A 82 5.09 3.65 -1.33
C MET A 82 4.73 5.11 -1.06
N ILE A 83 3.92 5.39 -0.03
CA ILE A 83 3.42 6.75 0.24
C ILE A 83 4.47 7.67 0.86
N GLY A 84 5.59 7.12 1.32
CA GLY A 84 6.67 7.89 1.96
C GLY A 84 6.36 8.39 3.36
N LEU A 85 7.38 8.97 4.01
CA LEU A 85 7.31 9.35 5.42
C LEU A 85 6.32 10.49 5.67
N LYS A 86 6.23 11.48 4.77
CA LYS A 86 5.32 12.62 4.97
C LYS A 86 3.85 12.23 5.00
N ARG A 87 3.43 11.30 4.14
CA ARG A 87 2.05 10.80 4.12
C ARG A 87 1.79 9.85 5.29
N LEU A 88 2.79 9.10 5.76
CA LEU A 88 2.68 8.36 7.02
C LEU A 88 2.54 9.31 8.23
N ASP A 89 3.30 10.40 8.30
CA ASP A 89 3.15 11.42 9.33
C ASP A 89 1.75 12.04 9.31
N ASN A 90 1.20 12.28 8.12
CA ASN A 90 -0.17 12.75 7.96
C ASN A 90 -1.20 11.73 8.48
N ILE A 91 -1.07 10.44 8.18
CA ILE A 91 -1.93 9.38 8.73
C ILE A 91 -1.85 9.38 10.26
N GLN A 92 -0.64 9.42 10.83
CA GLN A 92 -0.45 9.47 12.28
C GLN A 92 -1.15 10.69 12.89
N TYR A 93 -0.96 11.87 12.30
CA TYR A 93 -1.59 13.10 12.74
C TYR A 93 -3.12 13.00 12.76
N CYS A 94 -3.72 12.54 11.66
CA CYS A 94 -5.18 12.39 11.55
C CYS A 94 -5.72 11.41 12.60
N ILE A 95 -5.06 10.27 12.83
CA ILE A 95 -5.49 9.31 13.86
C ILE A 95 -5.32 9.91 15.25
N GLU A 96 -4.18 10.53 15.56
CA GLU A 96 -3.96 11.19 16.86
C GLU A 96 -5.05 12.25 17.15
N GLU A 97 -5.49 13.01 16.13
CA GLU A 97 -6.59 13.97 16.27
C GLU A 97 -7.96 13.32 16.43
N VAL A 98 -8.24 12.23 15.70
CA VAL A 98 -9.47 11.43 15.89
C VAL A 98 -9.56 10.91 17.32
N LEU A 99 -8.47 10.37 17.86
CA LEU A 99 -8.42 9.86 19.23
C LEU A 99 -8.54 10.98 20.26
N ARG A 100 -7.79 12.09 20.09
CA ARG A 100 -7.81 13.25 20.99
C ARG A 100 -9.22 13.84 21.10
N ASN A 101 -9.88 14.03 19.97
CA ASN A 101 -11.18 14.67 19.87
C ASN A 101 -12.35 13.69 20.00
N LYS A 102 -12.08 12.39 20.21
CA LYS A 102 -13.07 11.33 20.35
C LYS A 102 -14.06 11.28 19.17
N ILE A 103 -13.57 11.51 17.96
CA ILE A 103 -14.39 11.47 16.74
C ILE A 103 -14.74 10.01 16.47
N GLU A 104 -16.01 9.62 16.55
CA GLU A 104 -16.43 8.23 16.32
C GLU A 104 -16.19 7.75 14.88
N GLY A 105 -15.99 6.45 14.69
CA GLY A 105 -15.95 5.80 13.37
C GLY A 105 -14.66 5.02 13.06
N ASP A 106 -14.73 4.12 12.09
CA ASP A 106 -13.63 3.27 11.69
C ASP A 106 -12.62 4.02 10.79
N LEU A 107 -11.52 3.34 10.46
CA LEU A 107 -10.53 3.82 9.50
C LEU A 107 -10.65 2.98 8.22
N ILE A 108 -10.53 3.61 7.05
CA ILE A 108 -10.45 2.89 5.78
C ILE A 108 -9.36 3.48 4.88
N GLU A 109 -8.72 2.61 4.11
CA GLU A 109 -7.94 2.96 2.93
C GLU A 109 -8.51 2.24 1.70
N THR A 110 -8.72 2.98 0.61
CA THR A 110 -9.19 2.46 -0.68
C THR A 110 -8.05 2.51 -1.69
N GLY A 111 -7.37 1.38 -1.89
CA GLY A 111 -6.12 1.25 -2.63
C GLY A 111 -4.96 1.10 -1.65
N VAL A 112 -4.57 -0.14 -1.37
CA VAL A 112 -3.67 -0.48 -0.25
C VAL A 112 -2.34 -1.04 -0.71
N TRP A 113 -2.26 -1.54 -1.95
CA TRP A 113 -1.07 -2.21 -2.49
C TRP A 113 -0.56 -3.33 -1.56
N ARG A 114 0.61 -3.17 -0.93
CA ARG A 114 1.18 -4.13 0.04
C ARG A 114 0.63 -3.96 1.46
N GLY A 115 -0.25 -2.99 1.68
CA GLY A 115 -0.98 -2.74 2.93
C GLY A 115 -0.22 -1.95 3.98
N GLY A 116 0.98 -1.43 3.70
CA GLY A 116 1.82 -0.80 4.72
C GLY A 116 1.17 0.42 5.39
N ALA A 117 0.34 1.17 4.67
CA ALA A 117 -0.38 2.30 5.26
C ALA A 117 -1.49 1.82 6.21
N CYS A 118 -2.32 0.83 5.84
CA CYS A 118 -3.25 0.19 6.78
C CYS A 118 -2.55 -0.48 7.99
N ILE A 119 -1.41 -1.15 7.78
CA ILE A 119 -0.60 -1.71 8.87
C ILE A 119 -0.20 -0.60 9.83
N PHE A 120 0.21 0.56 9.29
CA PHE A 120 0.55 1.71 10.11
C PHE A 120 -0.67 2.27 10.86
N MET A 121 -1.84 2.37 10.23
CA MET A 121 -3.08 2.77 10.92
C MET A 121 -3.35 1.86 12.12
N LYS A 122 -3.26 0.53 11.94
CA LYS A 122 -3.44 -0.45 13.01
C LYS A 122 -2.36 -0.36 14.09
N ALA A 123 -1.11 -0.07 13.71
CA ALA A 123 -0.01 0.18 14.65
C ALA A 123 -0.29 1.39 15.54
N VAL A 124 -0.79 2.50 14.97
CA VAL A 124 -1.16 3.69 15.74
C VAL A 124 -2.26 3.36 16.74
N LEU A 125 -3.37 2.73 16.32
CA LEU A 125 -4.44 2.33 17.24
C LEU A 125 -3.92 1.43 18.38
N SER A 126 -3.11 0.42 18.03
CA SER A 126 -2.55 -0.52 19.01
C SER A 126 -1.60 0.16 20.01
N ALA A 127 -0.81 1.13 19.56
CA ALA A 127 0.10 1.88 20.44
C ALA A 127 -0.63 2.76 21.47
N TYR A 128 -1.85 3.18 21.16
CA TYR A 128 -2.74 3.91 22.06
C TYR A 128 -3.73 3.00 22.80
N GLU A 129 -3.58 1.67 22.68
CA GLU A 129 -4.48 0.68 23.27
C GLU A 129 -5.96 0.87 22.84
N GLU A 130 -6.17 1.42 21.63
CA GLU A 130 -7.48 1.61 21.01
C GLU A 130 -7.90 0.32 20.29
N ASN A 131 -8.97 -0.30 20.78
CA ASN A 131 -9.43 -1.62 20.34
C ASN A 131 -10.85 -1.61 19.77
N GLU A 132 -11.56 -0.48 19.78
CA GLU A 132 -12.93 -0.41 19.30
C GLU A 132 -12.98 -0.25 17.78
N ARG A 133 -12.09 0.57 17.22
CA ARG A 133 -12.08 0.89 15.78
C ARG A 133 -11.54 -0.25 14.94
N THR A 134 -12.17 -0.43 13.80
CA THR A 134 -11.76 -1.34 12.73
C THR A 134 -10.90 -0.58 11.71
N VAL A 135 -9.90 -1.25 11.15
CA VAL A 135 -9.17 -0.81 9.96
C VAL A 135 -9.68 -1.62 8.78
N PHE A 136 -10.40 -0.95 7.88
CA PHE A 136 -10.86 -1.53 6.62
C PHE A 136 -9.78 -1.39 5.54
N VAL A 137 -9.46 -2.53 4.92
CA VAL A 137 -8.41 -2.69 3.91
C VAL A 137 -9.11 -2.98 2.59
N ALA A 138 -9.44 -1.94 1.82
CA ALA A 138 -10.24 -2.06 0.61
C ALA A 138 -9.36 -2.00 -0.64
N ASP A 139 -9.33 -3.09 -1.41
CA ASP A 139 -8.53 -3.21 -2.63
C ASP A 139 -9.09 -4.32 -3.53
N SER A 140 -8.77 -4.26 -4.82
CA SER A 140 -9.03 -5.39 -5.72
C SER A 140 -8.16 -6.60 -5.37
N PHE A 141 -6.98 -6.34 -4.80
CA PHE A 141 -5.87 -7.28 -4.64
C PHE A 141 -5.36 -7.87 -5.97
N GLU A 142 -5.67 -7.17 -7.06
CA GLU A 142 -5.42 -7.56 -8.45
C GLU A 142 -4.81 -6.40 -9.28
N GLY A 143 -4.53 -5.26 -8.63
CA GLY A 143 -4.02 -4.04 -9.27
C GLY A 143 -5.14 -3.13 -9.76
N LEU A 144 -4.82 -2.19 -10.65
CA LEU A 144 -5.80 -1.19 -11.12
C LEU A 144 -6.73 -1.77 -12.19
N PRO A 145 -8.00 -1.29 -12.27
CA PRO A 145 -8.93 -1.71 -13.31
C PRO A 145 -8.53 -1.12 -14.67
N LYS A 146 -8.94 -1.79 -15.75
CA LYS A 146 -8.87 -1.16 -17.09
C LYS A 146 -9.69 0.14 -17.08
N PRO A 147 -9.21 1.23 -17.70
CA PRO A 147 -9.94 2.47 -17.75
C PRO A 147 -11.31 2.30 -18.42
N ASP A 148 -12.36 2.75 -17.74
CA ASP A 148 -13.69 2.92 -18.32
C ASP A 148 -13.80 4.32 -18.95
N ALA A 149 -13.23 4.48 -20.14
CA ALA A 149 -13.22 5.77 -20.83
C ALA A 149 -14.61 6.25 -21.29
N THR A 150 -15.64 5.41 -21.19
CA THR A 150 -17.03 5.76 -21.50
C THR A 150 -17.66 6.50 -20.33
N ASN A 151 -17.57 5.95 -19.11
CA ASN A 151 -18.14 6.57 -17.92
C ASN A 151 -17.19 7.58 -17.27
N PHE A 152 -15.87 7.36 -17.39
CA PHE A 152 -14.82 8.19 -16.81
C PHE A 152 -13.79 8.59 -17.88
N PRO A 153 -14.10 9.57 -18.74
CA PRO A 153 -13.20 9.99 -19.83
C PRO A 153 -11.82 10.49 -19.36
N ALA A 154 -11.70 10.95 -18.11
CA ALA A 154 -10.46 11.40 -17.50
C ALA A 154 -9.41 10.27 -17.37
N ASP A 155 -9.86 9.02 -17.22
CA ASP A 155 -8.99 7.85 -17.10
C ASP A 155 -8.51 7.33 -18.47
N ARG A 156 -8.97 7.94 -19.57
CA ARG A 156 -8.66 7.47 -20.92
C ARG A 156 -7.15 7.40 -21.15
N GLY A 157 -6.70 6.22 -21.56
CA GLY A 157 -5.30 5.99 -21.92
C GLY A 157 -4.40 5.67 -20.73
N ASP A 158 -4.94 5.62 -19.50
CA ASP A 158 -4.19 5.15 -18.35
C ASP A 158 -3.76 3.67 -18.53
N SER A 159 -2.49 3.38 -18.22
CA SER A 159 -1.89 2.08 -18.42
C SER A 159 -1.54 1.34 -17.11
N HIS A 160 -1.89 1.89 -15.94
CA HIS A 160 -1.52 1.32 -14.64
C HIS A 160 -2.12 -0.07 -14.42
N HIS A 161 -3.26 -0.39 -15.03
CA HIS A 161 -3.83 -1.75 -15.04
C HIS A 161 -2.91 -2.83 -15.66
N THR A 162 -1.87 -2.42 -16.41
CA THR A 162 -0.86 -3.33 -16.97
C THR A 162 0.35 -3.53 -16.04
N GLU A 163 0.44 -2.74 -14.96
CA GLU A 163 1.57 -2.71 -14.04
C GLU A 163 1.44 -3.81 -12.99
N LYS A 164 1.97 -4.99 -13.31
CA LYS A 164 1.92 -6.18 -12.42
C LYS A 164 2.52 -5.95 -11.03
N PHE A 165 3.37 -4.94 -10.88
CA PHE A 165 3.95 -4.53 -9.60
C PHE A 165 2.89 -4.04 -8.59
N LEU A 166 1.77 -3.50 -9.09
CA LEU A 166 0.68 -2.97 -8.29
C LEU A 166 -0.33 -4.05 -7.88
N ALA A 167 -0.29 -5.23 -8.51
CA ALA A 167 -1.15 -6.36 -8.20
C ALA A 167 -0.57 -7.21 -7.06
N VAL A 168 -1.05 -6.97 -5.83
CA VAL A 168 -0.67 -7.70 -4.62
C VAL A 168 -1.88 -8.42 -4.05
N SER A 169 -1.78 -9.74 -3.92
CA SER A 169 -2.89 -10.56 -3.42
C SER A 169 -3.21 -10.28 -1.95
N GLN A 170 -4.46 -10.51 -1.54
CA GLN A 170 -4.89 -10.36 -0.14
C GLN A 170 -4.04 -11.22 0.79
N GLU A 171 -3.68 -12.44 0.39
CA GLU A 171 -2.88 -13.35 1.21
C GLU A 171 -1.49 -12.75 1.52
N ASN A 172 -0.89 -12.04 0.56
CA ASN A 172 0.37 -11.33 0.78
C ASN A 172 0.20 -10.14 1.71
N VAL A 173 -0.90 -9.39 1.58
CA VAL A 173 -1.20 -8.26 2.48
C VAL A 173 -1.42 -8.77 3.91
N GLU A 174 -2.21 -9.83 4.10
CA GLU A 174 -2.38 -10.47 5.40
C GLU A 174 -1.06 -10.97 5.98
N ALA A 175 -0.20 -11.59 5.15
CA ALA A 175 1.14 -12.01 5.57
C ALA A 175 1.99 -10.82 6.04
N ASN A 176 1.87 -9.66 5.39
CA ASN A 176 2.52 -8.44 5.85
C ASN A 176 1.99 -8.00 7.22
N PHE A 177 0.67 -7.94 7.44
CA PHE A 177 0.12 -7.64 8.78
C PHE A 177 0.61 -8.62 9.86
N ARG A 178 0.66 -9.93 9.55
CA ARG A 178 1.15 -10.97 10.48
C ARG A 178 2.61 -10.76 10.88
N ARG A 179 3.48 -10.31 9.96
CA ARG A 179 4.90 -10.03 10.25
C ARG A 179 5.09 -8.98 11.34
N TYR A 180 4.12 -8.07 11.50
CA TYR A 180 4.12 -7.02 12.52
C TYR A 180 3.27 -7.38 13.75
N ASN A 181 2.69 -8.58 13.80
CA ASN A 181 1.72 -8.99 14.83
C ASN A 181 0.52 -8.04 14.94
N LEU A 182 0.04 -7.54 13.80
CA LEU A 182 -1.06 -6.57 13.72
C LEU A 182 -2.27 -7.10 12.93
N LEU A 183 -2.32 -8.41 12.64
CA LEU A 183 -3.49 -9.04 12.05
C LEU A 183 -4.39 -9.60 13.15
N ASP A 184 -5.55 -8.97 13.38
CA ASP A 184 -6.57 -9.42 14.32
C ASP A 184 -7.98 -9.19 13.74
N SER A 185 -9.02 -9.43 14.55
CA SER A 185 -10.42 -9.27 14.13
C SER A 185 -10.84 -7.82 13.84
N LYS A 186 -10.01 -6.82 14.17
CA LYS A 186 -10.23 -5.40 13.87
C LYS A 186 -9.53 -4.97 12.57
N VAL A 187 -9.03 -5.92 11.79
CA VAL A 187 -8.59 -5.69 10.41
C VAL A 187 -9.55 -6.44 9.48
N VAL A 188 -10.32 -5.69 8.69
CA VAL A 188 -11.34 -6.25 7.80
C VAL A 188 -10.98 -5.95 6.35
N PHE A 189 -10.85 -7.01 5.54
CA PHE A 189 -10.51 -6.90 4.12
C PHE A 189 -11.77 -6.80 3.27
N LEU A 190 -11.82 -5.80 2.38
CA LEU A 190 -12.87 -5.63 1.39
C LEU A 190 -12.27 -5.93 0.01
N LYS A 191 -12.30 -7.21 -0.38
CA LYS A 191 -11.71 -7.71 -1.62
C LYS A 191 -12.65 -7.54 -2.81
N GLY A 192 -12.22 -6.75 -3.78
CA GLY A 192 -12.94 -6.50 -5.03
C GLY A 192 -12.85 -5.03 -5.46
N TRP A 193 -13.47 -4.70 -6.59
CA TRP A 193 -13.53 -3.33 -7.08
C TRP A 193 -14.38 -2.46 -6.15
N PHE A 194 -14.02 -1.18 -6.01
CA PHE A 194 -14.69 -0.27 -5.07
C PHE A 194 -16.19 -0.13 -5.32
N LYS A 195 -16.62 0.03 -6.57
CA LYS A 195 -18.04 0.00 -6.96
C LYS A 195 -18.82 -1.25 -6.52
N ASP A 196 -18.14 -2.39 -6.34
CA ASP A 196 -18.77 -3.66 -6.00
C ASP A 196 -18.73 -3.92 -4.48
N THR A 197 -17.71 -3.40 -3.78
CA THR A 197 -17.45 -3.69 -2.37
C THR A 197 -17.92 -2.59 -1.42
N LEU A 198 -17.71 -1.32 -1.75
CA LEU A 198 -18.01 -0.19 -0.86
C LEU A 198 -19.52 0.00 -0.58
N PRO A 199 -20.45 -0.16 -1.55
CA PRO A 199 -21.89 -0.01 -1.29
C PRO A 199 -22.46 -0.98 -0.24
N HIS A 200 -21.75 -2.08 0.02
CA HIS A 200 -22.16 -3.14 0.93
C HIS A 200 -21.15 -3.36 2.06
N ALA A 201 -20.17 -2.46 2.19
CA ALA A 201 -19.17 -2.55 3.24
C ALA A 201 -19.87 -2.48 4.61
N PRO A 202 -19.49 -3.33 5.59
CA PRO A 202 -20.10 -3.34 6.91
C PRO A 202 -19.56 -2.20 7.78
N ILE A 203 -19.64 -0.97 7.27
CA ILE A 203 -19.12 0.25 7.86
C ILE A 203 -20.31 1.14 8.23
N THR A 204 -20.38 1.56 9.49
CA THR A 204 -21.46 2.46 9.94
C THR A 204 -21.03 3.92 9.94
N LYS A 205 -19.78 4.20 10.32
CA LYS A 205 -19.21 5.54 10.38
C LYS A 205 -17.72 5.45 10.13
N LEU A 206 -17.16 6.41 9.40
CA LEU A 206 -15.72 6.57 9.22
C LEU A 206 -15.25 7.82 9.96
N SER A 207 -14.13 7.69 10.66
CA SER A 207 -13.39 8.83 11.22
C SER A 207 -12.20 9.23 10.33
N ILE A 208 -11.69 8.30 9.52
CA ILE A 208 -10.69 8.57 8.48
C ILE A 208 -11.05 7.80 7.21
N LEU A 209 -11.11 8.52 6.09
CA LEU A 209 -11.20 7.99 4.74
C LEU A 209 -9.92 8.38 3.99
N ARG A 210 -9.04 7.40 3.71
CA ARG A 210 -7.84 7.62 2.88
C ARG A 210 -8.09 7.06 1.48
N LEU A 211 -8.13 7.95 0.49
CA LEU A 211 -8.30 7.60 -0.92
C LEU A 211 -6.94 7.50 -1.59
N ASP A 212 -6.60 6.33 -2.16
CA ASP A 212 -5.34 6.10 -2.87
C ASP A 212 -5.53 5.11 -4.04
N GLY A 213 -6.66 5.26 -4.76
CA GLY A 213 -7.07 4.39 -5.86
C GLY A 213 -6.64 4.84 -7.26
N ASP A 214 -5.87 5.93 -7.34
CA ASP A 214 -5.33 6.65 -8.51
C ASP A 214 -6.34 7.15 -9.56
N MET A 215 -7.22 6.27 -10.03
CA MET A 215 -8.17 6.53 -11.11
C MET A 215 -9.25 7.51 -10.68
N TYR A 216 -9.77 8.29 -11.63
CA TYR A 216 -10.97 9.10 -11.44
C TYR A 216 -12.14 8.23 -10.98
N GLY A 217 -12.40 7.13 -11.69
CA GLY A 217 -13.46 6.19 -11.34
C GLY A 217 -13.30 5.63 -9.93
N SER A 218 -12.11 5.15 -9.58
CA SER A 218 -11.79 4.63 -8.25
C SER A 218 -12.02 5.66 -7.15
N THR A 219 -11.56 6.90 -7.37
CA THR A 219 -11.74 8.00 -6.42
C THR A 219 -13.23 8.33 -6.25
N MET A 220 -14.00 8.27 -7.34
CA MET A 220 -15.42 8.59 -7.30
C MET A 220 -16.26 7.51 -6.64
N ASP A 221 -16.01 6.23 -6.95
CA ASP A 221 -16.65 5.11 -6.28
C ASP A 221 -16.46 5.20 -4.76
N ALA A 222 -15.26 5.58 -4.30
CA ALA A 222 -14.95 5.71 -2.87
C ALA A 222 -15.49 6.97 -2.19
N LEU A 223 -15.91 7.99 -2.94
CA LEU A 223 -16.55 9.19 -2.39
C LEU A 223 -18.08 9.09 -2.36
N ILE A 224 -18.66 8.31 -3.26
CA ILE A 224 -20.12 8.18 -3.41
C ILE A 224 -20.69 7.09 -2.49
N HIS A 225 -19.92 6.04 -2.23
CA HIS A 225 -20.32 4.89 -1.42
C HIS A 225 -19.74 4.97 -0.01
#